data_AF-A0A2E9YQ93-F1
#
_entry.id   AF-A0A2E9YQ93-F1
#
_cell.length_a   1.000
_cell.length_b   1.000
_cell.length_c   1.000
_cell.angle_alpha   90.00
_cell.angle_beta   90.00
_cell.angle_gamma   90.00
#
_symmetry.space_group_name_H-M   'P 1'
#
loop_
_entity.id
_entity.type
_entity.pdbx_description
1 polymer ?
#
loop_
_entity_poly.entity_id
_entity_poly.type
_entity_poly.pdbx_seq_one_letter_code
_entity_poly.pdbx_strand_id
1 'polypeptide(L)'
;MALGTSSVWVGGAVALGNVDDEQPDDISSGDWSEYTGSNFGATFGAGINYPIGSMVVSLEMAQRTVVDYFENNMVYSIKIAF
;
A
#
# COMPACT_ATOMS: atom_id res chain seq x y z
N MET A 1 -10.02 -12.74 31.34
CA MET A 1 -9.76 -12.56 29.90
C MET A 1 -8.27 -12.76 29.69
N ALA A 2 -7.86 -13.77 28.92
CA ALA A 2 -6.45 -13.97 28.61
C ALA A 2 -6.09 -13.03 27.45
N LEU A 3 -5.20 -12.08 27.72
CA LEU A 3 -4.58 -11.25 26.70
C LEU A 3 -3.40 -12.05 26.17
N GLY A 4 -3.45 -12.46 24.90
CA GLY A 4 -2.34 -13.18 24.28
C GLY A 4 -1.19 -12.25 23.93
N THR A 5 -0.05 -12.81 23.51
CA THR A 5 1.11 -12.02 23.12
C THR A 5 0.83 -11.23 21.84
N SER A 6 0.95 -9.91 21.90
CA SER A 6 0.86 -9.04 20.73
C SER A 6 2.08 -9.21 19.82
N SER A 7 1.88 -9.23 18.51
CA SER A 7 2.99 -9.26 17.54
C SER A 7 3.00 -8.00 16.69
N VAL A 8 4.20 -7.52 16.37
CA VAL A 8 4.42 -6.39 15.46
C VAL A 8 5.18 -6.90 14.25
N TRP A 9 4.79 -6.48 13.05
CA TRP A 9 5.52 -6.75 11.83
C TRP A 9 5.80 -5.46 11.07
N VAL A 10 6.94 -5.45 10.38
CA VAL A 10 7.31 -4.41 9.42
C VAL A 10 7.76 -5.13 8.16
N GLY A 11 7.26 -4.70 7.01
CA GLY A 11 7.52 -5.34 5.73
C GLY A 11 7.65 -4.31 4.62
N GLY A 12 8.48 -4.61 3.64
CA GLY A 12 8.60 -3.80 2.43
C GLY A 12 8.37 -4.68 1.20
N ALA A 13 7.80 -4.11 0.16
CA ALA A 13 7.69 -4.69 -1.17
C ALA A 13 8.15 -3.68 -2.22
N VAL A 14 8.58 -4.13 -3.40
CA VAL A 14 8.86 -3.25 -4.53
C VAL A 14 7.96 -3.68 -5.68
N ALA A 15 7.30 -2.70 -6.30
CA ALA A 15 6.44 -2.91 -7.46
C ALA A 15 6.99 -2.13 -8.65
N LEU A 16 6.93 -2.76 -9.82
CA LEU A 16 7.25 -2.20 -11.11
C LEU A 16 6.03 -2.41 -12.00
N GLY A 17 5.43 -1.31 -12.47
CA GLY A 17 4.33 -1.32 -13.43
C GLY A 17 4.77 -0.76 -14.79
N ASN A 18 4.15 -1.23 -15.88
CA ASN A 18 4.17 -0.50 -17.14
C ASN A 18 2.75 0.05 -17.35
N VAL A 19 2.62 1.34 -17.58
CA VAL A 19 1.36 1.96 -17.99
C VAL A 19 1.30 1.86 -19.51
N ASP A 20 0.42 0.99 -20.01
CA ASP A 20 0.19 0.73 -21.44
C ASP A 20 -1.11 1.40 -21.92
N ASP A 21 -1.45 2.54 -21.31
CA ASP A 21 -2.67 3.28 -21.66
C ASP A 21 -2.38 4.29 -22.78
N GLU A 22 -3.40 4.59 -23.59
CA GLU A 22 -3.27 5.53 -24.70
C GLU A 22 -3.18 6.97 -24.15
N GLN A 23 -2.22 7.75 -24.65
CA GLN A 23 -2.05 9.14 -24.24
C GLN A 23 -3.34 9.95 -24.53
N PRO A 24 -3.93 10.64 -23.54
CA PRO A 24 -5.06 11.53 -23.77
C PRO A 24 -4.67 12.72 -24.66
N ASP A 25 -5.56 13.13 -25.57
CA ASP A 25 -5.35 14.27 -26.49
C ASP A 25 -5.06 15.61 -25.78
N ASP A 26 -5.46 15.71 -24.51
CA ASP A 26 -5.42 16.93 -23.71
C ASP A 26 -4.12 17.09 -22.91
N ILE A 27 -3.21 16.11 -22.96
CA ILE A 27 -1.96 16.08 -22.18
C ILE A 27 -0.75 16.10 -23.13
N SER A 28 0.25 16.93 -22.84
CA SER A 28 1.46 16.97 -23.67
C SER A 28 2.25 15.66 -23.55
N SER A 29 2.95 15.25 -24.61
CA SER A 29 3.74 14.01 -24.60
C SER A 29 4.85 14.01 -23.53
N GLY A 30 5.33 15.19 -23.13
CA GLY A 30 6.29 15.34 -22.04
C GLY A 30 5.64 15.04 -20.68
N ASP A 31 4.48 15.63 -20.42
CA ASP A 31 3.74 15.42 -19.18
C ASP A 31 3.24 13.97 -19.08
N TRP A 32 2.76 13.39 -20.18
CA TRP A 32 2.34 11.97 -20.22
C TRP A 32 3.51 11.02 -19.94
N SER A 33 4.67 11.24 -20.56
CA SER A 33 5.87 10.43 -20.30
C SER A 33 6.37 10.59 -18.86
N GLU A 34 6.14 11.74 -18.23
CA GLU A 34 6.49 11.97 -16.83
C GLU A 34 5.52 11.24 -15.88
N TYR A 35 4.22 11.26 -16.18
CA TYR A 35 3.18 10.57 -15.41
C TYR A 35 3.22 9.04 -15.55
N THR A 36 3.68 8.53 -16.68
CA THR A 36 3.67 7.07 -16.99
C THR A 36 5.06 6.43 -17.04
N GLY A 37 6.12 7.24 -17.05
CA GLY A 37 7.50 6.76 -17.19
C GLY A 37 8.15 6.31 -15.89
N SER A 38 7.58 6.67 -14.72
CA SER A 38 8.15 6.37 -13.40
C SER A 38 7.18 5.59 -12.51
N ASN A 39 6.75 4.41 -12.97
CA ASN A 39 5.86 3.52 -12.19
C ASN A 39 6.64 2.58 -11.26
N PHE A 40 7.87 2.96 -10.91
CA PHE A 40 8.65 2.28 -9.89
C PHE A 40 8.23 2.80 -8.52
N GLY A 41 7.94 1.89 -7.60
CA GLY A 41 7.81 2.30 -6.22
C GLY A 41 7.93 1.18 -5.22
N ALA A 42 8.49 1.54 -4.08
CA ALA A 42 8.54 0.71 -2.92
C ALA A 42 7.22 0.88 -2.15
N THR A 43 6.71 -0.21 -1.60
CA THR A 43 5.67 -0.19 -0.58
C THR A 43 6.31 -0.52 0.75
N PHE A 44 6.06 0.29 1.77
CA PHE A 44 6.45 0.03 3.15
C PHE A 44 5.18 -0.18 3.96
N GLY A 45 5.14 -1.23 4.77
CA GLY A 45 4.01 -1.53 5.62
C GLY A 45 4.45 -1.91 7.02
N ALA A 46 3.60 -1.61 7.99
CA ALA A 46 3.75 -2.03 9.36
C ALA A 46 2.39 -2.42 9.93
N GLY A 47 2.37 -3.34 10.87
CA GLY A 47 1.15 -3.73 11.53
C GLY A 47 1.36 -4.34 12.90
N ILE A 48 0.29 -4.33 13.69
CA ILE A 48 0.22 -4.88 15.04
C ILE A 48 -0.95 -5.85 15.09
N ASN A 49 -0.73 -7.03 15.66
CA ASN A 49 -1.77 -8.01 15.95
C ASN A 49 -1.95 -8.10 17.47
N TYR A 50 -3.18 -7.92 17.93
CA TYR A 50 -3.54 -8.00 19.34
C TYR A 50 -4.62 -9.07 19.57
N PRO A 51 -4.27 -10.19 20.22
CA PRO A 51 -5.22 -11.26 20.54
C PRO A 51 -6.03 -10.94 21.81
N ILE A 52 -7.36 -11.02 21.71
CA ILE A 52 -8.35 -10.86 22.78
C ILE A 52 -9.21 -12.13 22.84
N GLY A 53 -8.83 -13.09 23.70
CA GLY A 53 -9.52 -14.38 23.75
C GLY A 53 -9.32 -15.19 22.47
N SER A 54 -10.42 -15.57 21.80
CA SER A 54 -10.37 -16.22 20.48
C SER A 54 -10.29 -15.22 19.32
N MET A 55 -10.50 -13.93 19.59
CA MET A 55 -10.51 -12.90 18.56
C MET A 55 -9.11 -12.30 18.37
N VAL A 56 -8.69 -12.08 17.13
CA VAL A 56 -7.47 -11.34 16.79
C VAL A 56 -7.85 -10.04 16.10
N VAL A 57 -7.43 -8.91 16.67
CA VAL A 57 -7.56 -7.59 16.07
C VAL A 57 -6.21 -7.20 15.47
N SER A 58 -6.19 -6.94 14.16
CA SER A 58 -4.99 -6.50 13.44
C SER A 58 -5.18 -5.07 12.94
N LEU A 59 -4.21 -4.21 13.20
CA LEU A 59 -4.10 -2.88 12.62
C LEU A 59 -2.90 -2.85 11.69
N GLU A 60 -3.10 -2.45 10.44
CA GLU A 60 -2.09 -2.43 9.40
C GLU A 60 -2.08 -1.07 8.70
N MET A 61 -0.90 -0.55 8.41
CA MET A 61 -0.67 0.60 7.55
C MET A 61 0.30 0.22 6.45
N ALA A 62 0.04 0.62 5.22
CA ALA A 62 0.92 0.45 4.09
C ALA A 62 0.98 1.75 3.27
N GLN A 63 2.18 2.19 2.96
CA GLN A 63 2.47 3.36 2.13
C GLN A 63 3.26 2.93 0.90
N ARG A 64 2.74 3.26 -0.28
CA ARG A 64 3.42 3.11 -1.57
C ARG A 64 4.17 4.40 -1.91
N THR A 65 5.35 4.30 -2.53
CA THR A 65 6.14 5.45 -3.00
C THR A 65 6.03 5.67 -4.52
N VAL A 66 5.26 4.84 -5.24
CA VAL A 66 5.03 5.01 -6.69
C VAL A 66 4.38 6.37 -6.91
N VAL A 67 4.93 7.20 -7.79
CA VAL A 67 4.25 8.44 -8.19
C VAL A 67 3.20 8.06 -9.22
N ASP A 68 2.08 7.50 -8.77
CA ASP A 68 0.91 7.32 -9.62
C ASP A 68 0.00 8.51 -9.34
N TYR A 69 -0.11 9.42 -10.31
CA TYR A 69 -0.89 10.66 -10.17
C TYR A 69 -2.36 10.39 -9.80
N PHE A 70 -2.84 9.18 -10.08
CA PHE A 70 -4.24 8.77 -9.98
C PHE A 70 -4.58 7.94 -8.74
N GLU A 71 -3.61 7.50 -7.93
CA GLU A 71 -3.87 6.54 -6.85
C GLU A 71 -3.47 7.06 -5.47
N ASN A 72 -4.31 6.79 -4.46
CA ASN A 72 -3.98 7.10 -3.09
C ASN A 72 -2.97 6.07 -2.57
N ASN A 73 -1.77 6.54 -2.29
CA ASN A 73 -0.65 5.70 -1.90
C ASN A 73 -0.65 5.22 -0.46
N MET A 74 -1.57 5.70 0.39
CA MET A 74 -1.68 5.23 1.78
C MET A 74 -2.93 4.38 1.98
N VAL A 75 -2.71 3.16 2.49
CA VAL A 75 -3.75 2.21 2.84
C VAL A 75 -3.69 1.92 4.33
N TYR A 76 -4.82 2.05 5.01
CA TYR A 76 -5.00 1.61 6.39
C TYR A 76 -6.02 0.47 6.41
N SER A 77 -5.71 -0.59 7.15
CA SER A 77 -6.57 -1.77 7.24
C SER A 77 -6.74 -2.20 8.69
N ILE A 78 -7.99 -2.56 9.04
CA ILE A 78 -8.34 -3.18 10.31
C ILE A 78 -8.92 -4.55 10.00
N LYS A 79 -8.33 -5.61 10.53
CA LYS A 79 -8.82 -6.98 10.37
C LYS A 79 -9.27 -7.54 11.71
N ILE A 80 -10.38 -8.26 11.69
CA ILE A 80 -10.94 -8.97 12.84
C ILE A 80 -11.07 -10.43 12.43
N ALA A 81 -10.37 -11.32 13.14
CA ALA A 81 -10.42 -12.76 12.92
C ALA A 81 -10.88 -13.49 14.20
N PHE A 82 -11.51 -14.66 14.03
CA PHE A 82 -12.08 -15.50 15.09
C PHE A 82 -11.52 -16.92 15.04
#